data_AF-A0A2N5KZ83-F1
#
_entry.id   AF-A0A2N5KZ83-F1
#
_cell.length_a   1.000
_cell.length_b   1.000
_cell.length_c   1.000
_cell.angle_alpha   90.00
_cell.angle_beta   90.00
_cell.angle_gamma   90.00
#
_symmetry.space_group_name_H-M   'P 1'
#
loop_
_entity.id
_entity.type
_entity.pdbx_description
1 polymer ?
#
loop_
_entity_poly.entity_id
_entity_poly.type
_entity_poly.pdbx_seq_one_letter_code
_entity_poly.pdbx_strand_id
1 'polypeptide(L)'
;MKKVGIYVITHKKYKECVPSDFKIYKNLLVGVSVGNVGEKDYLKDNVGDNISYKNKSYCELTGMYWIWKNSTDEIVGLEHYRRYFVKYDSSARFLDNKDVNDVLSYCDIILPKKQSFYKYTVEEQFKQYHDPIVWDKCKEIIQEKYPNYKLDYDWLSQQNAMYCYNMLICTKKNWDNYCKWLFDILQKLEEEIDISKYDSYNQRVFGFISERLLNVWIHHNKMKVKEFPVYFTEYTTTQKIKNLIKRTVPSFYNWIKSR
;
A
#
# COMPACT_ATOMS: atom_id res chain seq x y z
N MET A 1 -21.33 -15.08 7.41
CA MET A 1 -20.23 -14.40 6.70
C MET A 1 -19.71 -13.29 7.59
N LYS A 2 -18.39 -13.11 7.65
CA LYS A 2 -17.77 -12.06 8.47
C LYS A 2 -18.09 -10.68 7.88
N LYS A 3 -18.15 -9.67 8.74
CA LYS A 3 -18.32 -8.26 8.33
C LYS A 3 -17.03 -7.75 7.67
N VAL A 4 -17.14 -7.29 6.42
CA VAL A 4 -16.02 -6.76 5.62
C VAL A 4 -16.13 -5.24 5.52
N GLY A 5 -15.01 -4.54 5.75
CA GLY A 5 -14.84 -3.11 5.44
C GLY A 5 -13.60 -2.88 4.58
N ILE A 6 -13.79 -2.52 3.31
CA ILE A 6 -12.73 -2.08 2.40
C ILE A 6 -12.68 -0.56 2.41
N TYR A 7 -11.61 0.00 2.96
CA TYR A 7 -11.41 1.43 3.10
C TYR A 7 -10.69 1.98 1.87
N VAL A 8 -11.36 2.88 1.15
CA VAL A 8 -10.81 3.53 -0.03
C VAL A 8 -10.16 4.83 0.41
N ILE A 9 -8.83 4.84 0.41
CA ILE A 9 -8.04 5.99 0.85
C ILE A 9 -8.03 7.07 -0.23
N THR A 10 -8.38 8.30 0.18
CA THR A 10 -8.33 9.49 -0.67
C THR A 10 -7.81 10.71 0.09
N HIS A 11 -7.21 11.66 -0.63
CA HIS A 11 -6.83 12.99 -0.09
C HIS A 11 -7.72 14.11 -0.63
N LYS A 12 -8.75 13.77 -1.43
CA LYS A 12 -9.65 14.73 -2.06
C LYS A 12 -10.98 14.11 -2.47
N LYS A 13 -11.94 14.93 -2.86
CA LYS A 13 -13.12 14.49 -3.61
C LYS A 13 -12.71 13.81 -4.92
N TYR A 14 -13.38 12.71 -5.27
CA TYR A 14 -13.17 11.99 -6.51
C TYR A 14 -14.47 11.41 -7.05
N LYS A 15 -14.47 11.00 -8.33
CA LYS A 15 -15.61 10.31 -8.92
C LYS A 15 -15.56 8.84 -8.51
N GLU A 16 -16.49 8.42 -7.66
CA GLU A 16 -16.64 7.03 -7.26
C GLU A 16 -16.99 6.16 -8.46
N CYS A 17 -16.36 4.98 -8.52
CA CYS A 17 -16.57 4.00 -9.60
C CYS A 17 -17.13 2.67 -9.10
N VAL A 18 -17.12 2.45 -7.78
CA VAL A 18 -17.69 1.26 -7.17
C VAL A 18 -19.22 1.45 -7.10
N PRO A 19 -20.02 0.45 -7.50
CA PRO A 19 -21.48 0.51 -7.37
C PRO A 19 -21.95 0.78 -5.93
N SER A 20 -22.94 1.65 -5.76
CA SER A 20 -23.41 2.12 -4.45
C SER A 20 -24.05 1.04 -3.56
N ASP A 21 -24.43 -0.09 -4.15
CA ASP A 21 -24.94 -1.29 -3.47
C ASP A 21 -23.83 -2.10 -2.79
N PHE A 22 -22.56 -1.88 -3.13
CA PHE A 22 -21.40 -2.51 -2.49
C PHE A 22 -21.07 -1.82 -1.17
N LYS A 23 -21.90 -2.06 -0.14
CA LYS A 23 -21.80 -1.43 1.19
C LYS A 23 -20.51 -1.74 1.97
N ILE A 24 -19.68 -2.67 1.48
CA ILE A 24 -18.40 -2.98 2.10
C ILE A 24 -17.35 -1.89 1.83
N TYR A 25 -17.51 -1.06 0.79
CA TYR A 25 -16.57 0.01 0.46
C TYR A 25 -16.87 1.27 1.26
N LYS A 26 -15.85 1.83 1.91
CA LYS A 26 -15.94 2.98 2.81
C LYS A 26 -14.87 4.00 2.43
N ASN A 27 -15.26 5.20 2.04
CA ASN A 27 -14.30 6.25 1.70
C ASN A 27 -13.68 6.83 2.97
N LEU A 28 -12.35 6.84 3.04
CA LEU A 28 -11.58 7.39 4.15
C LEU A 28 -10.67 8.51 3.64
N LEU A 29 -11.02 9.74 4.02
CA LEU A 29 -10.25 10.94 3.75
C LEU A 29 -9.05 10.99 4.70
N VAL A 30 -7.85 10.95 4.14
CA VAL A 30 -6.59 11.05 4.87
C VAL A 30 -5.99 12.45 4.82
N GLY A 31 -5.18 12.80 5.82
CA GLY A 31 -4.53 14.10 5.92
C GLY A 31 -5.49 15.25 6.18
N VAL A 32 -6.62 14.99 6.85
CA VAL A 32 -7.57 16.05 7.23
C VAL A 32 -6.90 17.10 8.10
N SER A 33 -6.02 16.67 9.01
CA SER A 33 -5.28 17.57 9.90
C SER A 33 -4.25 18.45 9.18
N VAL A 34 -3.90 18.13 7.93
CA VAL A 34 -2.99 18.93 7.10
C VAL A 34 -3.72 19.66 5.97
N GLY A 35 -5.06 19.72 6.03
CA GLY A 35 -5.90 20.55 5.16
C GLY A 35 -6.55 19.83 3.98
N ASN A 36 -6.49 18.50 3.90
CA ASN A 36 -7.19 17.77 2.84
C ASN A 36 -8.71 17.85 3.02
N VAL A 37 -9.45 18.07 1.93
CA VAL A 37 -10.91 18.23 1.91
C VAL A 37 -11.55 17.22 0.97
N GLY A 38 -12.58 16.52 1.47
CA GLY A 38 -13.37 15.54 0.74
C GLY A 38 -14.87 15.80 0.89
N GLU A 39 -15.68 14.79 0.57
CA GLU A 39 -17.12 14.86 0.76
C GLU A 39 -17.50 14.79 2.25
N LYS A 40 -18.72 15.24 2.57
CA LYS A 40 -19.19 15.33 3.96
C LYS A 40 -19.36 13.97 4.64
N ASP A 41 -19.71 12.95 3.87
CA ASP A 41 -20.01 11.59 4.30
C ASP A 41 -18.77 10.68 4.35
N TYR A 42 -17.60 11.16 3.93
CA TYR A 42 -16.36 10.41 4.05
C TYR A 42 -15.97 10.24 5.52
N LEU A 43 -15.47 9.04 5.86
CA LEU A 43 -14.72 8.85 7.10
C LEU A 43 -13.49 9.76 7.08
N LYS A 44 -13.03 10.18 8.25
CA LYS A 44 -11.90 11.11 8.38
C LYS A 44 -10.86 10.49 9.28
N ASP A 45 -9.61 10.52 8.83
CA ASP A 45 -8.49 9.94 9.56
C ASP A 45 -8.09 10.74 10.81
N ASN A 46 -8.69 11.89 11.09
CA ASN A 46 -8.38 12.75 12.24
C ASN A 46 -9.35 12.60 13.42
N VAL A 47 -10.14 11.51 13.45
CA VAL A 47 -11.09 11.20 14.52
C VAL A 47 -10.60 9.99 15.31
N GLY A 48 -10.81 9.96 16.63
CA GLY A 48 -10.34 8.87 17.49
C GLY A 48 -8.82 8.84 17.61
N ASP A 49 -8.24 7.66 17.82
CA ASP A 49 -6.78 7.48 17.86
C ASP A 49 -6.20 7.54 16.44
N ASN A 50 -5.30 8.49 16.19
CA ASN A 50 -4.84 8.80 14.85
C ASN A 50 -3.48 9.49 14.76
N ILE A 51 -2.95 9.48 13.53
CA ILE A 51 -1.73 10.19 13.12
C ILE A 51 -1.96 11.05 11.87
N SER A 52 -3.16 11.59 11.68
CA SER A 52 -3.56 12.35 10.48
C SER A 52 -2.61 13.52 10.16
N TYR A 53 -2.07 14.17 11.20
CA TYR A 53 -1.10 15.26 11.09
C TYR A 53 0.23 14.83 10.42
N LYS A 54 0.54 13.52 10.39
CA LYS A 54 1.73 12.96 9.73
C LYS A 54 1.52 12.65 8.24
N ASN A 55 0.36 12.95 7.65
CA ASN A 55 0.03 12.54 6.28
C ASN A 55 1.02 13.03 5.22
N LYS A 56 1.68 14.17 5.44
CA LYS A 56 2.71 14.68 4.51
C LYS A 56 3.87 13.70 4.31
N SER A 57 4.24 12.92 5.33
CA SER A 57 5.34 11.95 5.29
C SER A 57 4.89 10.49 5.28
N TYR A 58 3.78 10.18 5.94
CA TYR A 58 3.21 8.83 6.04
C TYR A 58 2.20 8.50 4.92
N CYS A 59 1.73 9.49 4.17
CA CYS A 59 0.75 9.31 3.09
C CYS A 59 -0.46 8.47 3.54
N GLU A 60 -0.86 7.48 2.75
CA GLU A 60 -1.97 6.56 3.04
C GLU A 60 -1.81 5.75 4.33
N LEU A 61 -0.60 5.66 4.91
CA LEU A 61 -0.39 4.96 6.18
C LEU A 61 -1.13 5.63 7.34
N THR A 62 -1.44 6.92 7.24
CA THR A 62 -2.33 7.59 8.20
C THR A 62 -3.73 6.96 8.22
N GLY A 63 -4.24 6.58 7.04
CA GLY A 63 -5.47 5.79 6.92
C GLY A 63 -5.30 4.36 7.42
N MET A 64 -4.17 3.72 7.14
CA MET A 64 -3.85 2.38 7.66
C MET A 64 -3.86 2.35 9.19
N TYR A 65 -3.21 3.34 9.82
CA TYR A 65 -3.19 3.52 11.27
C TYR A 65 -4.60 3.76 11.82
N TRP A 66 -5.38 4.63 11.16
CA TRP A 66 -6.75 4.91 11.58
C TRP A 66 -7.62 3.64 11.55
N ILE A 67 -7.51 2.81 10.51
CA ILE A 67 -8.22 1.53 10.41
C ILE A 67 -7.79 0.59 11.53
N TRP A 68 -6.48 0.51 11.82
CA TRP A 68 -5.95 -0.31 12.92
C TRP A 68 -6.61 0.02 14.25
N LYS A 69 -6.71 1.31 14.58
CA LYS A 69 -7.19 1.77 15.88
C LYS A 69 -8.70 1.88 16.00
N ASN A 70 -9.41 2.17 14.91
CA ASN A 70 -10.81 2.61 14.97
C ASN A 70 -11.78 1.68 14.23
N SER A 71 -11.31 0.80 13.33
CA SER A 71 -12.22 -0.13 12.64
C SER A 71 -12.73 -1.23 13.56
N THR A 72 -14.03 -1.51 13.48
CA THR A 72 -14.69 -2.62 14.16
C THR A 72 -15.09 -3.75 13.21
N ASP A 73 -14.59 -3.74 11.97
CA ASP A 73 -14.89 -4.81 11.01
C ASP A 73 -14.02 -6.05 11.27
N GLU A 74 -14.53 -7.23 10.95
CA GLU A 74 -13.81 -8.49 11.19
C GLU A 74 -12.78 -8.80 10.11
N ILE A 75 -13.03 -8.29 8.90
CA ILE A 75 -12.12 -8.27 7.76
C ILE A 75 -11.99 -6.82 7.34
N VAL A 76 -10.75 -6.36 7.20
CA VAL A 76 -10.40 -5.00 6.81
C VAL A 76 -9.59 -5.01 5.53
N GLY A 77 -9.87 -4.05 4.67
CA GLY A 77 -9.15 -3.83 3.42
C GLY A 77 -8.74 -2.39 3.27
N LEU A 78 -7.66 -2.15 2.54
CA LEU A 78 -7.24 -0.82 2.13
C LEU A 78 -6.97 -0.82 0.63
N GLU A 79 -7.65 0.10 -0.04
CA GLU A 79 -7.47 0.40 -1.46
C GLU A 79 -7.23 1.89 -1.65
N HIS A 80 -6.76 2.30 -2.83
CA HIS A 80 -6.56 3.71 -3.14
C HIS A 80 -7.70 4.18 -4.05
N TYR A 81 -8.13 5.44 -3.94
CA TYR A 81 -9.25 5.98 -4.74
C TYR A 81 -9.12 5.87 -6.28
N ARG A 82 -7.93 5.50 -6.77
CA ARG A 82 -7.63 5.27 -8.19
C ARG A 82 -7.21 3.84 -8.53
N ARG A 83 -7.21 2.92 -7.56
CA ARG A 83 -6.70 1.55 -7.67
C ARG A 83 -7.56 0.60 -6.84
N TYR A 84 -8.29 -0.28 -7.50
CA TYR A 84 -9.25 -1.17 -6.86
C TYR A 84 -8.95 -2.63 -7.21
N PHE A 85 -9.12 -3.56 -6.28
CA PHE A 85 -9.07 -4.98 -6.58
C PHE A 85 -10.27 -5.37 -7.46
N VAL A 86 -10.00 -6.17 -8.49
CA VAL A 86 -11.04 -6.65 -9.41
C VAL A 86 -10.85 -8.11 -9.75
N LYS A 87 -11.96 -8.83 -9.98
CA LYS A 87 -11.95 -10.27 -10.26
C LYS A 87 -11.15 -10.62 -11.53
N TYR A 88 -11.20 -9.73 -12.53
CA TYR A 88 -10.54 -9.93 -13.83
C TYR A 88 -9.85 -8.66 -14.31
N ASP A 89 -8.72 -8.82 -15.00
CA ASP A 89 -7.95 -7.73 -15.55
C ASP A 89 -8.82 -6.83 -16.45
N SER A 90 -8.59 -5.51 -16.36
CA SER A 90 -9.23 -4.50 -17.20
C SER A 90 -10.78 -4.45 -17.16
N SER A 91 -11.39 -5.12 -16.18
CA SER A 91 -12.84 -5.05 -15.91
C SER A 91 -13.12 -4.29 -14.62
N ALA A 92 -14.20 -3.49 -14.58
CA ALA A 92 -14.70 -2.88 -13.36
C ALA A 92 -15.56 -3.86 -12.53
N ARG A 93 -15.09 -5.11 -12.41
CA ARG A 93 -15.74 -6.17 -11.61
C ARG A 93 -15.08 -6.23 -10.24
N PHE A 94 -15.52 -5.33 -9.35
CA PHE A 94 -15.04 -5.22 -7.96
C PHE A 94 -15.33 -6.48 -7.14
N LEU A 95 -14.61 -6.64 -6.03
CA LEU A 95 -14.87 -7.72 -5.07
C LEU A 95 -16.08 -7.36 -4.21
N ASP A 96 -17.01 -8.29 -4.06
CA ASP A 96 -18.13 -8.18 -3.13
C ASP A 96 -17.83 -8.90 -1.80
N ASN A 97 -18.78 -8.84 -0.86
CA ASN A 97 -18.62 -9.45 0.47
C ASN A 97 -18.40 -10.97 0.39
N LYS A 98 -19.03 -11.63 -0.59
CA LYS A 98 -18.93 -13.08 -0.80
C LYS A 98 -17.55 -13.43 -1.32
N ASP A 99 -17.05 -12.72 -2.33
CA ASP A 99 -15.71 -12.99 -2.86
C ASP A 99 -14.64 -12.89 -1.78
N VAL A 100 -14.67 -11.83 -0.96
CA VAL A 100 -13.66 -11.61 0.09
C VAL A 100 -13.72 -12.71 1.15
N ASN A 101 -14.92 -13.06 1.61
CA ASN A 101 -15.09 -14.13 2.61
C ASN A 101 -14.66 -15.50 2.06
N ASP A 102 -15.06 -15.82 0.82
CA ASP A 102 -14.71 -17.09 0.18
C ASP A 102 -13.20 -17.21 -0.02
N VAL A 103 -12.53 -16.15 -0.45
CA VAL A 103 -11.08 -16.14 -0.64
C VAL A 103 -10.34 -16.30 0.69
N LEU A 104 -10.71 -15.50 1.70
CA LEU A 104 -10.09 -15.54 3.02
C LEU A 104 -10.48 -16.78 3.85
N SER A 105 -11.32 -17.68 3.31
CA SER A 105 -11.56 -18.98 3.94
C SER A 105 -10.41 -19.97 3.72
N TYR A 106 -9.56 -19.73 2.72
CA TYR A 106 -8.43 -20.61 2.38
C TYR A 106 -7.08 -19.90 2.22
N CYS A 107 -7.05 -18.56 2.30
CA CYS A 107 -5.82 -17.77 2.34
C CYS A 107 -5.84 -16.75 3.49
N ASP A 108 -4.69 -16.14 3.79
CA ASP A 108 -4.54 -15.25 4.93
C ASP A 108 -4.65 -13.76 4.57
N ILE A 109 -4.34 -13.42 3.32
CA ILE A 109 -4.28 -12.05 2.82
C ILE A 109 -4.52 -11.98 1.30
N ILE A 110 -5.23 -10.94 0.87
CA ILE A 110 -5.41 -10.57 -0.53
C ILE A 110 -4.48 -9.41 -0.85
N LEU A 111 -3.76 -9.50 -1.97
CA LEU A 111 -2.78 -8.50 -2.43
C LEU A 111 -2.88 -8.25 -3.94
N PRO A 112 -2.29 -7.16 -4.43
CA PRO A 112 -2.12 -6.95 -5.87
C PRO A 112 -1.13 -7.97 -6.43
N LYS A 113 -1.09 -8.14 -7.76
CA LYS A 113 0.03 -8.85 -8.40
C LYS A 113 1.36 -8.16 -8.11
N LYS A 114 2.43 -8.93 -7.90
CA LYS A 114 3.80 -8.39 -7.79
C LYS A 114 4.20 -7.63 -9.06
N GLN A 115 5.05 -6.63 -8.90
CA GLN A 115 5.70 -5.94 -10.01
C GLN A 115 7.17 -6.32 -10.05
N SER A 116 7.68 -6.61 -11.26
CA SER A 116 9.09 -6.89 -11.48
C SER A 116 9.85 -5.62 -11.86
N PHE A 117 11.05 -5.48 -11.32
CA PHE A 117 12.02 -4.43 -11.60
C PHE A 117 13.05 -4.83 -12.66
N TYR A 118 12.91 -6.04 -13.24
CA TYR A 118 13.78 -6.61 -14.27
C TYR A 118 15.26 -6.64 -13.89
N LYS A 119 15.97 -5.53 -14.09
CA LYS A 119 17.43 -5.40 -13.98
C LYS A 119 17.93 -5.03 -12.59
N TYR A 120 17.03 -4.56 -11.72
CA TYR A 120 17.39 -4.10 -10.38
C TYR A 120 16.83 -5.02 -9.32
N THR A 121 17.60 -5.21 -8.25
CA THR A 121 17.05 -5.75 -7.00
C THR A 121 16.12 -4.72 -6.33
N VAL A 122 15.32 -5.14 -5.35
CA VAL A 122 14.45 -4.25 -4.57
C VAL A 122 15.28 -3.20 -3.84
N GLU A 123 16.45 -3.58 -3.30
CA GLU A 123 17.35 -2.65 -2.63
C GLU A 123 17.94 -1.62 -3.60
N GLU A 124 18.46 -2.07 -4.74
CA GLU A 124 19.00 -1.18 -5.78
C GLU A 124 17.92 -0.21 -6.28
N GLN A 125 16.70 -0.71 -6.51
CA GLN A 125 15.57 0.09 -6.93
C GLN A 125 15.20 1.14 -5.87
N PHE A 126 15.21 0.79 -4.58
CA PHE A 126 14.94 1.76 -3.52
C PHE A 126 16.02 2.85 -3.49
N LYS A 127 17.30 2.45 -3.43
CA LYS A 127 18.46 3.36 -3.34
C LYS A 127 18.63 4.24 -4.59
N GLN A 128 18.07 3.86 -5.72
CA GLN A 128 18.04 4.69 -6.93
C GLN A 128 17.12 5.91 -6.81
N TYR A 129 16.02 5.80 -6.06
CA TYR A 129 14.97 6.83 -6.00
C TYR A 129 14.80 7.49 -4.64
N HIS A 130 15.41 6.90 -3.60
CA HIS A 130 15.28 7.32 -2.21
C HIS A 130 16.65 7.31 -1.52
N ASP A 131 16.76 8.08 -0.44
CA ASP A 131 17.99 8.15 0.33
C ASP A 131 18.38 6.75 0.89
N PRO A 132 19.56 6.22 0.52
CA PRO A 132 20.05 4.93 1.01
C PRO A 132 20.11 4.82 2.53
N ILE A 133 20.29 5.94 3.25
CA ILE A 133 20.34 5.94 4.72
C ILE A 133 19.05 5.38 5.32
N VAL A 134 17.90 5.60 4.68
CA VAL A 134 16.61 5.10 5.17
C VAL A 134 16.54 3.58 5.07
N TRP A 135 17.11 3.00 4.03
CA TRP A 135 17.20 1.54 3.87
C TRP A 135 18.09 0.92 4.95
N ASP A 136 19.26 1.52 5.15
CA ASP A 136 20.27 0.99 6.07
C ASP A 136 19.79 1.13 7.53
N LYS A 137 19.20 2.28 7.90
CA LYS A 137 18.57 2.48 9.21
C LYS A 137 17.39 1.56 9.48
N CYS A 138 16.56 1.31 8.48
CA CYS A 138 15.47 0.34 8.61
C CYS A 138 16.01 -1.07 8.92
N LYS A 139 17.10 -1.48 8.28
CA LYS A 139 17.78 -2.76 8.55
C LYS A 139 18.36 -2.82 9.96
N GLU A 140 19.01 -1.75 10.43
CA GLU A 140 19.53 -1.65 11.81
C GLU A 140 18.40 -1.81 12.84
N ILE A 141 17.29 -1.09 12.67
CA ILE A 141 16.13 -1.15 13.56
C ILE A 141 15.51 -2.56 13.57
N ILE A 142 15.38 -3.20 12.41
CA ILE A 142 14.91 -4.58 12.34
C ILE A 142 15.86 -5.52 13.07
N GLN A 143 17.17 -5.39 12.88
CA GLN A 143 18.15 -6.24 13.55
C GLN A 143 18.11 -6.08 15.08
N GLU A 144 17.88 -4.87 15.57
CA GLU A 144 17.80 -4.59 17.01
C GLU A 144 16.48 -5.08 17.63
N LYS A 145 15.33 -4.68 17.06
CA LYS A 145 14.01 -4.90 17.66
C LYS A 145 13.37 -6.23 17.26
N TYR A 146 13.71 -6.72 16.07
CA TYR A 146 13.11 -7.89 15.43
C TYR A 146 14.17 -8.77 14.75
N PRO A 147 15.20 -9.27 15.47
CA PRO A 147 16.35 -9.95 14.88
C PRO A 147 15.98 -11.15 14.00
N ASN A 148 14.86 -11.81 14.30
CA ASN A 148 14.29 -12.91 13.51
C ASN A 148 13.77 -12.49 12.13
N TYR A 149 13.54 -11.19 11.88
CA TYR A 149 13.15 -10.62 10.58
C TYR A 149 14.35 -10.18 9.73
N LYS A 150 15.57 -10.16 10.28
CA LYS A 150 16.76 -9.68 9.56
C LYS A 150 17.00 -10.47 8.26
N LEU A 151 16.91 -11.80 8.33
CA LEU A 151 17.10 -12.66 7.16
C LEU A 151 16.02 -12.45 6.11
N ASP A 152 14.79 -12.11 6.51
CA ASP A 152 13.70 -11.78 5.59
C ASP A 152 13.93 -10.43 4.89
N TYR A 153 14.49 -9.45 5.61
CA TYR A 153 14.89 -8.17 5.02
C TYR A 153 16.04 -8.34 4.02
N ASP A 154 17.05 -9.14 4.38
CA ASP A 154 18.16 -9.49 3.49
C ASP A 154 17.69 -10.30 2.28
N TRP A 155 16.74 -11.22 2.46
CA TRP A 155 16.09 -11.93 1.37
C TRP A 155 15.38 -10.97 0.40
N LEU A 156 14.60 -10.01 0.93
CA LEU A 156 13.89 -9.03 0.10
C LEU A 156 14.85 -8.16 -0.70
N SER A 157 15.96 -7.75 -0.07
CA SER A 157 17.04 -6.95 -0.68
C SER A 157 17.49 -7.50 -2.03
N GLN A 158 17.51 -8.83 -2.18
CA GLN A 158 17.96 -9.54 -3.39
C GLN A 158 16.85 -9.89 -4.37
N GLN A 159 15.58 -9.67 -4.03
CA GLN A 159 14.47 -9.96 -4.95
C GLN A 159 14.43 -8.94 -6.08
N ASN A 160 13.87 -9.32 -7.22
CA ASN A 160 13.64 -8.42 -8.36
C ASN A 160 12.14 -8.14 -8.60
N ALA A 161 11.27 -8.55 -7.68
CA ALA A 161 9.84 -8.31 -7.74
C ALA A 161 9.22 -8.27 -6.35
N MET A 162 8.24 -7.38 -6.14
CA MET A 162 7.57 -7.22 -4.86
C MET A 162 6.12 -6.70 -5.01
N TYR A 163 5.34 -6.79 -3.94
CA TYR A 163 4.08 -6.04 -3.81
C TYR A 163 4.40 -4.56 -3.58
N CYS A 164 4.09 -3.70 -4.56
CA CYS A 164 4.51 -2.29 -4.58
C CYS A 164 3.40 -1.31 -4.19
N TYR A 165 2.47 -1.74 -3.33
CA TYR A 165 1.39 -0.88 -2.84
C TYR A 165 1.11 -1.22 -1.38
N ASN A 166 0.74 -0.22 -0.59
CA ASN A 166 0.17 -0.40 0.74
C ASN A 166 -1.31 -0.86 0.69
N MET A 167 -1.68 -1.65 -0.34
CA MET A 167 -3.04 -2.19 -0.55
C MET A 167 -3.10 -3.65 -0.16
N LEU A 168 -4.01 -4.00 0.74
CA LEU A 168 -4.22 -5.38 1.20
C LEU A 168 -5.65 -5.56 1.73
N ILE A 169 -6.14 -6.81 1.76
CA ILE A 169 -7.35 -7.19 2.50
C ILE A 169 -7.05 -8.43 3.33
N CYS A 170 -7.33 -8.40 4.64
CA CYS A 170 -7.11 -9.53 5.55
C CYS A 170 -8.05 -9.47 6.76
N THR A 171 -7.97 -10.48 7.62
CA THR A 171 -8.67 -10.45 8.91
C THR A 171 -8.14 -9.32 9.78
N LYS A 172 -9.01 -8.75 10.64
CA LYS A 172 -8.60 -7.70 11.60
C LYS A 172 -7.42 -8.15 12.48
N LYS A 173 -7.36 -9.43 12.85
CA LYS A 173 -6.22 -10.02 13.58
C LYS A 173 -4.90 -9.88 12.82
N ASN A 174 -4.87 -10.25 11.54
CA ASN A 174 -3.66 -10.13 10.72
C ASN A 174 -3.30 -8.66 10.49
N TRP A 175 -4.29 -7.80 10.27
CA TRP A 175 -4.10 -6.35 10.16
C TRP A 175 -3.45 -5.76 11.41
N ASP A 176 -3.94 -6.12 12.60
CA ASP A 176 -3.45 -5.59 13.87
C ASP A 176 -2.04 -6.04 14.18
N ASN A 177 -1.73 -7.31 13.90
CA ASN A 177 -0.37 -7.84 14.03
C ASN A 177 0.59 -7.14 13.07
N TYR A 178 0.20 -6.93 11.82
CA TYR A 178 1.00 -6.21 10.83
C TYR A 178 1.22 -4.75 11.26
N CYS A 179 0.15 -4.03 11.61
CA CYS A 179 0.25 -2.62 12.00
C CYS A 179 1.08 -2.44 13.28
N LYS A 180 0.95 -3.33 14.26
CA LYS A 180 1.78 -3.29 15.47
C LYS A 180 3.26 -3.38 15.12
N TRP A 181 3.65 -4.32 14.26
CA TRP A 181 5.03 -4.49 13.83
C TRP A 181 5.51 -3.32 12.95
N LEU A 182 4.71 -2.93 11.96
CA LEU A 182 5.05 -1.87 11.01
C LEU A 182 5.26 -0.52 11.71
N PHE A 183 4.28 -0.07 12.49
CA PHE A 183 4.34 1.25 13.10
C PHE A 183 5.39 1.35 14.20
N ASP A 184 5.72 0.24 14.88
CA ASP A 184 6.82 0.21 15.84
C ASP A 184 8.21 0.38 15.19
N ILE A 185 8.38 -0.11 13.95
CA ILE A 185 9.58 0.14 13.14
C ILE A 185 9.56 1.58 12.60
N LEU A 186 8.45 2.00 11.99
CA LEU A 186 8.36 3.32 11.35
C LEU A 186 8.51 4.46 12.35
N GLN A 187 7.98 4.34 13.57
CA GLN A 187 8.17 5.35 14.62
C GLN A 187 9.66 5.48 14.99
N LYS A 188 10.36 4.36 15.12
CA LYS A 188 11.80 4.40 15.41
C LYS A 188 12.59 5.01 14.25
N LEU A 189 12.23 4.67 13.02
CA LEU A 189 12.88 5.22 11.83
C LEU A 189 12.63 6.73 11.69
N GLU A 190 11.45 7.22 12.07
CA GLU A 190 11.12 8.64 12.09
C GLU A 190 12.00 9.43 13.08
N GLU A 191 12.41 8.83 14.20
CA GLU A 191 13.34 9.44 15.16
C GLU A 191 14.78 9.55 14.59
N GLU A 192 15.17 8.67 13.69
CA GLU A 192 16.55 8.57 13.19
C GLU A 192 16.77 9.30 11.85
N ILE A 193 15.70 9.68 11.15
CA ILE A 193 15.78 10.28 9.81
C ILE A 193 15.19 11.69 9.81
N ASP A 194 16.04 12.68 9.56
CA ASP A 194 15.63 14.06 9.35
C ASP A 194 15.15 14.29 7.90
N ILE A 195 13.86 14.06 7.66
CA ILE A 195 13.23 14.26 6.35
C ILE A 195 13.02 15.74 5.97
N SER A 196 13.28 16.70 6.86
CA SER A 196 13.06 18.14 6.57
C SER A 196 13.95 18.65 5.43
N LYS A 197 15.08 17.97 5.22
CA LYS A 197 16.06 18.23 4.16
C LYS A 197 15.68 17.60 2.82
N TYR A 198 14.69 16.71 2.80
CA TYR A 198 14.26 16.03 1.59
C TYR A 198 13.33 16.90 0.76
N ASP A 199 13.36 16.67 -0.56
CA ASP A 199 12.36 17.22 -1.47
C ASP A 199 10.95 16.68 -1.14
N SER A 200 9.91 17.31 -1.72
CA SER A 200 8.52 16.93 -1.48
C SER A 200 8.20 15.47 -1.83
N TYR A 201 8.95 14.87 -2.76
CA TYR A 201 8.74 13.48 -3.16
C TYR A 201 9.28 12.53 -2.08
N ASN A 202 10.52 12.76 -1.63
CA ASN A 202 11.24 11.95 -0.65
C ASN A 202 10.80 12.21 0.80
N GLN A 203 10.13 13.31 1.12
CA GLN A 203 9.45 13.47 2.41
C GLN A 203 8.46 12.32 2.70
N ARG A 204 8.00 11.60 1.66
CA ARG A 204 7.09 10.46 1.73
C ARG A 204 7.79 9.12 1.95
N VAL A 205 9.08 9.12 2.31
CA VAL A 205 9.90 7.90 2.38
C VAL A 205 9.33 6.81 3.29
N PHE A 206 8.57 7.17 4.32
CA PHE A 206 7.92 6.20 5.20
C PHE A 206 6.83 5.39 4.46
N GLY A 207 6.09 6.02 3.55
CA GLY A 207 5.15 5.31 2.66
C GLY A 207 5.85 4.40 1.66
N PHE A 208 7.06 4.77 1.20
CA PHE A 208 7.84 3.93 0.29
C PHE A 208 8.47 2.73 1.00
N ILE A 209 9.11 2.93 2.15
CA ILE A 209 9.73 1.83 2.90
C ILE A 209 8.68 0.86 3.45
N SER A 210 7.47 1.32 3.78
CA SER A 210 6.38 0.44 4.25
C SER A 210 5.96 -0.61 3.21
N GLU A 211 5.99 -0.27 1.92
CA GLU A 211 5.71 -1.24 0.85
C GLU A 211 6.72 -2.40 0.88
N ARG A 212 7.99 -2.12 1.20
CA ARG A 212 9.03 -3.15 1.33
C ARG A 212 8.82 -3.94 2.61
N LEU A 213 8.54 -3.26 3.72
CA LEU A 213 8.23 -3.89 5.00
C LEU A 213 7.01 -4.83 4.93
N LEU A 214 6.00 -4.51 4.11
CA LEU A 214 4.88 -5.42 3.84
C LEU A 214 5.36 -6.78 3.30
N ASN A 215 6.29 -6.76 2.33
CA ASN A 215 6.83 -7.98 1.73
C ASN A 215 7.67 -8.79 2.72
N VAL A 216 8.47 -8.11 3.55
CA VAL A 216 9.24 -8.73 4.64
C VAL A 216 8.29 -9.43 5.62
N TRP A 217 7.21 -8.75 6.03
CA TRP A 217 6.23 -9.30 6.95
C TRP A 217 5.50 -10.53 6.38
N ILE A 218 5.08 -10.47 5.11
CA ILE A 218 4.44 -11.60 4.42
C ILE A 218 5.35 -12.81 4.36
N HIS A 219 6.62 -12.60 4.00
CA HIS A 219 7.62 -13.66 3.88
C HIS A 219 7.90 -14.32 5.24
N HIS A 220 8.20 -13.52 6.26
CA HIS A 220 8.51 -14.00 7.61
C HIS A 220 7.36 -14.83 8.20
N ASN A 221 6.14 -14.32 8.08
CA ASN A 221 4.94 -14.96 8.63
C ASN A 221 4.38 -16.06 7.73
N LYS A 222 5.04 -16.37 6.60
CA LYS A 222 4.67 -17.43 5.64
C LYS A 222 3.20 -17.35 5.21
N MET A 223 2.72 -16.14 4.97
CA MET A 223 1.30 -15.93 4.69
C MET A 223 0.89 -16.54 3.36
N LYS A 224 -0.28 -17.17 3.34
CA LYS A 224 -0.94 -17.61 2.10
C LYS A 224 -1.57 -16.40 1.42
N VAL A 225 -0.96 -15.95 0.33
CA VAL A 225 -1.42 -14.79 -0.45
C VAL A 225 -2.35 -15.23 -1.59
N LYS A 226 -3.49 -14.55 -1.74
CA LYS A 226 -4.26 -14.56 -2.99
C LYS A 226 -4.07 -13.23 -3.72
N GLU A 227 -3.56 -13.30 -4.95
CA GLU A 227 -3.39 -12.11 -5.78
C GLU A 227 -4.65 -11.80 -6.62
N PHE A 228 -5.03 -10.53 -6.68
CA PHE A 228 -6.03 -10.01 -7.61
C PHE A 228 -5.45 -8.92 -8.52
N PRO A 229 -5.92 -8.81 -9.78
CA PRO A 229 -5.65 -7.66 -10.62
C PRO A 229 -6.12 -6.35 -9.98
N VAL A 230 -5.47 -5.25 -10.35
CA VAL A 230 -5.82 -3.88 -9.91
C VAL A 230 -6.37 -3.10 -11.10
N TYR A 231 -7.61 -2.63 -10.96
CA TYR A 231 -8.21 -1.69 -11.90
C TYR A 231 -7.82 -0.27 -11.58
N PHE A 232 -7.34 0.45 -12.60
CA PHE A 232 -6.93 1.85 -12.49
C PHE A 232 -7.97 2.75 -13.15
N THR A 233 -8.55 3.68 -12.39
CA THR A 233 -9.64 4.55 -12.86
C THR A 233 -9.17 5.66 -13.79
N GLU A 234 -7.90 6.05 -13.73
CA GLU A 234 -7.36 7.17 -14.50
C GLU A 234 -6.70 6.78 -15.83
N TYR A 235 -6.41 5.51 -16.05
CA TYR A 235 -5.79 5.11 -17.30
C TYR A 235 -6.84 5.02 -18.40
N THR A 236 -6.79 5.97 -19.33
CA THR A 236 -7.38 5.78 -20.66
C THR A 236 -6.76 4.55 -21.32
N THR A 237 -7.47 3.90 -22.23
CA THR A 237 -6.98 2.74 -23.01
C THR A 237 -5.59 3.02 -23.62
N THR A 238 -5.38 4.24 -24.10
CA THR A 238 -4.10 4.73 -24.65
C THR A 238 -2.95 4.69 -23.65
N GLN A 239 -3.22 5.02 -22.38
CA GLN A 239 -2.19 5.04 -21.33
C GLN A 239 -1.86 3.63 -20.83
N LYS A 240 -2.84 2.72 -20.83
CA LYS A 240 -2.62 1.30 -20.58
C LYS A 240 -1.71 0.69 -21.66
N ILE A 241 -1.96 1.00 -22.93
CA ILE A 241 -1.13 0.55 -24.07
C ILE A 241 0.28 1.13 -23.98
N LYS A 242 0.43 2.44 -23.72
CA LYS A 242 1.75 3.06 -23.55
C LYS A 242 2.55 2.44 -22.40
N ASN A 243 1.91 2.16 -21.27
CA ASN A 243 2.57 1.52 -20.13
C ASN A 243 2.92 0.05 -20.42
N LEU A 244 2.08 -0.67 -21.16
CA LEU A 244 2.38 -2.03 -21.62
C LEU A 244 3.60 -2.02 -22.55
N ILE A 245 3.61 -1.16 -23.57
CA ILE A 245 4.74 -1.02 -24.50
C ILE A 245 6.02 -0.62 -23.75
N LYS A 246 5.94 0.29 -22.78
CA LYS A 246 7.07 0.68 -21.94
C LYS A 246 7.65 -0.50 -21.14
N ARG A 247 6.79 -1.41 -20.67
CA ARG A 247 7.20 -2.60 -19.91
C ARG A 247 7.77 -3.70 -20.81
N THR A 248 7.19 -3.89 -22.00
CA THR A 248 7.54 -5.00 -22.89
C THR A 248 8.70 -4.66 -23.84
N VAL A 249 8.78 -3.41 -24.32
CA VAL A 249 9.81 -2.94 -25.27
C VAL A 249 10.27 -1.52 -24.88
N PRO A 250 11.09 -1.38 -23.82
CA PRO A 250 11.50 -0.07 -23.30
C PRO A 250 12.26 0.80 -24.32
N SER A 251 13.02 0.17 -25.22
CA SER A 251 13.77 0.84 -26.30
C SER A 251 12.85 1.55 -27.31
N PHE A 252 11.74 0.92 -27.67
CA PHE A 252 10.76 1.49 -28.60
C PHE A 252 9.99 2.67 -27.98
N TYR A 253 9.64 2.58 -26.70
CA TYR A 253 9.02 3.70 -25.99
C TYR A 253 9.93 4.93 -25.92
N ASN A 254 11.23 4.73 -25.68
CA ASN A 254 12.21 5.83 -25.66
C ASN A 254 12.43 6.45 -27.05
N TRP A 255 12.40 5.65 -28.11
CA TRP A 255 12.48 6.13 -29.51
C TRP A 255 11.27 6.99 -29.91
N ILE A 256 10.05 6.64 -29.48
CA ILE A 256 8.85 7.45 -29.71
C ILE A 256 8.94 8.80 -28.97
N LYS A 257 9.60 8.84 -27.80
CA LYS A 257 9.72 10.04 -26.97
C LYS A 257 10.78 11.04 -27.44
N SER A 258 11.73 10.59 -28.27
CA SER A 258 12.82 11.41 -28.82
C SER A 258 12.47 12.08 -30.17
N ARG A 259 11.20 12.02 -30.58
CA ARG A 259 10.61 12.75 -31.71
C ARG A 259 9.52 13.68 -31.18
#